data_AF-J3FN93-F1
#
_entry.id   AF-J3FN93-F1
#
_cell.length_a   1.000
_cell.length_b   1.000
_cell.length_c   1.000
_cell.angle_alpha   90.00
_cell.angle_beta   90.00
_cell.angle_gamma   90.00
#
_symmetry.space_group_name_H-M   'P 1'
#
loop_
_entity.id
_entity.type
_entity.pdbx_description
1 polymer ?
#
loop_
_entity_poly.entity_id
_entity_poly.type
_entity_poly.pdbx_seq_one_letter_code
_entity_poly.pdbx_strand_id
1 'polypeptide(L)'
;MAAFTPSGKPSGQDGFTYLGVLFLIVVMGMGLASAGELWATASRRDRENQLLWVGTQYAQALRSYYRSSPGVAMYPKELADLLQDERFPSARHHIRKLYPEPMTGGEWELIRGVDGRISGVYCSSTEKPLKQVNFPSQWSDFNGMASYKDWQFVAEKAFLDDTSGQPKAQSTAPQALQP
;
A
#
# COMPACT_ATOMS: atom_id res chain seq x y z
N MET A 1 30.52 -17.41 -84.78
CA MET A 1 30.36 -16.40 -83.71
C MET A 1 29.57 -17.05 -82.59
N ALA A 2 30.22 -17.45 -81.49
CA ALA A 2 29.56 -18.09 -80.35
C ALA A 2 29.42 -17.06 -79.22
N ALA A 3 28.18 -16.76 -78.83
CA ALA A 3 27.88 -15.91 -77.69
C ALA A 3 27.89 -16.76 -76.41
N PHE A 4 28.84 -16.49 -75.52
CA PHE A 4 28.84 -17.04 -74.17
C PHE A 4 28.01 -16.12 -73.27
N THR A 5 26.90 -16.63 -72.74
CA THR A 5 26.18 -16.00 -71.63
C THR A 5 26.83 -16.43 -70.31
N PRO A 6 27.29 -15.50 -69.46
CA PRO A 6 27.73 -15.86 -68.12
C PRO A 6 26.49 -16.22 -67.29
N SER A 7 26.38 -17.49 -66.94
CA SER A 7 25.36 -17.98 -65.99
C SER A 7 25.75 -17.53 -64.58
N GLY A 8 24.94 -16.66 -63.98
CA GLY A 8 25.12 -16.20 -62.60
C GLY A 8 24.92 -17.34 -61.60
N LYS A 9 25.92 -17.58 -60.76
CA LYS A 9 25.92 -18.61 -59.71
C LYS A 9 25.03 -18.13 -58.56
N PRO A 10 24.02 -18.90 -58.10
CA PRO A 10 23.24 -18.50 -56.94
C PRO A 10 24.14 -18.55 -55.70
N SER A 11 24.37 -17.41 -55.07
CA SER A 11 24.95 -17.32 -53.74
C SER A 11 23.97 -17.98 -52.76
N GLY A 12 24.37 -19.13 -52.19
CA GLY A 12 23.63 -19.78 -51.11
C GLY A 12 23.50 -18.80 -49.94
N GLN A 13 22.30 -18.28 -49.74
CA GLN A 13 22.02 -17.31 -48.69
C GLN A 13 22.21 -17.96 -47.32
N ASP A 14 22.95 -17.26 -46.46
CA ASP A 14 23.34 -17.64 -45.10
C ASP A 14 22.13 -17.81 -44.15
N GLY A 15 21.35 -18.88 -44.31
CA GLY A 15 20.23 -19.20 -43.42
C GLY A 15 20.66 -19.51 -41.98
N PHE A 16 21.91 -19.93 -41.78
CA PHE A 16 22.45 -20.24 -40.46
C PHE A 16 22.66 -18.98 -39.60
N THR A 17 23.13 -17.89 -40.20
CA THR A 17 23.35 -16.62 -39.49
C THR A 17 22.02 -16.04 -39.00
N TYR A 18 20.96 -16.14 -39.81
CA TYR A 18 19.62 -15.71 -39.42
C TYR A 18 19.07 -16.52 -38.24
N LEU A 19 19.25 -17.86 -38.26
CA LEU A 19 18.89 -18.72 -37.13
C LEU A 19 19.69 -18.39 -35.87
N GLY A 20 21.00 -18.10 -36.00
CA GLY A 20 21.86 -17.69 -34.89
C GLY A 20 21.41 -16.37 -34.25
N VAL A 21 21.05 -15.38 -35.08
CA VAL A 21 20.54 -14.08 -34.59
C VAL A 21 19.17 -14.25 -33.92
N LEU A 22 18.26 -15.04 -34.51
CA LEU A 22 16.97 -15.35 -33.88
C LEU A 22 17.16 -16.03 -32.52
N PHE A 23 18.07 -17.00 -32.43
CA PHE A 23 18.39 -17.67 -31.18
C PHE A 23 18.96 -16.70 -30.14
N LEU A 24 19.87 -15.81 -30.54
CA LEU A 24 20.43 -14.77 -29.65
C LEU A 24 19.33 -13.85 -29.11
N ILE A 25 18.40 -13.40 -29.97
CA ILE A 25 17.26 -12.56 -29.56
C ILE A 25 16.38 -13.31 -28.55
N VAL A 26 16.11 -14.60 -28.76
CA VAL A 26 15.33 -15.42 -27.82
C VAL A 26 16.04 -15.52 -26.46
N VAL A 27 17.35 -15.78 -26.44
CA VAL A 27 18.14 -15.87 -25.20
C VAL A 27 18.16 -14.52 -24.46
N MET A 28 18.34 -13.40 -25.18
CA MET A 28 18.27 -12.06 -24.60
C MET A 28 16.87 -11.76 -24.06
N GLY A 29 15.82 -12.12 -24.80
CA GLY A 29 14.43 -11.95 -24.38
C GLY A 29 14.11 -12.70 -23.08
N MET A 30 14.56 -13.95 -22.96
CA MET A 30 14.45 -14.72 -21.71
C MET A 30 15.20 -14.07 -20.55
N GLY A 31 16.41 -13.55 -20.80
CA GLY A 31 17.21 -12.83 -19.80
C GLY A 31 16.45 -11.62 -19.23
N LEU A 32 15.91 -10.76 -20.10
CA LEU A 32 15.16 -9.58 -19.67
C LEU A 32 13.84 -9.93 -18.95
N ALA A 33 13.12 -10.97 -19.39
CA ALA A 33 11.87 -11.39 -18.76
C ALA A 33 12.08 -11.79 -17.29
N SER A 34 13.16 -12.53 -16.99
CA SER A 34 13.50 -12.95 -15.63
C SER A 34 13.82 -11.77 -14.68
N ALA A 35 14.44 -10.71 -15.21
CA ALA A 35 14.76 -9.52 -14.44
C ALA A 35 13.51 -8.72 -14.05
N GLY A 36 12.46 -8.72 -14.88
CA GLY A 36 11.22 -7.97 -14.64
C GLY A 36 10.43 -8.44 -13.41
N GLU A 37 10.36 -9.76 -13.17
CA GLU A 37 9.60 -10.33 -12.05
C GLU A 37 10.18 -9.94 -10.68
N LEU A 38 11.52 -9.87 -10.58
CA LEU A 38 12.22 -9.43 -9.38
C LEU A 38 11.89 -7.97 -9.04
N TRP A 39 11.81 -7.11 -10.06
CA TRP A 39 11.49 -5.69 -9.91
C TRP A 39 10.05 -5.45 -9.47
N ALA A 40 9.09 -6.23 -9.98
CA ALA A 40 7.69 -6.13 -9.55
C ALA A 40 7.52 -6.43 -8.06
N THR A 41 8.21 -7.46 -7.56
CA THR A 41 8.19 -7.81 -6.14
C THR A 41 8.88 -6.76 -5.27
N ALA A 42 10.02 -6.23 -5.72
CA ALA A 42 10.71 -5.15 -5.02
C ALA A 42 9.84 -3.89 -4.94
N SER A 43 9.25 -3.46 -6.06
CA SER A 43 8.35 -2.31 -6.09
C SER A 43 7.15 -2.46 -5.16
N ARG A 44 6.59 -3.68 -5.06
CA ARG A 44 5.48 -3.96 -4.15
C ARG A 44 5.89 -3.82 -2.68
N ARG A 45 7.09 -4.28 -2.30
CA ARG A 45 7.63 -4.08 -0.94
C ARG A 45 7.85 -2.59 -0.64
N ASP A 46 8.35 -1.83 -1.60
CA ASP A 46 8.57 -0.39 -1.41
C ASP A 46 7.25 0.36 -1.19
N ARG A 47 6.22 0.05 -1.97
CA ARG A 47 4.88 0.64 -1.79
C ARG A 47 4.26 0.27 -0.45
N GLU A 48 4.42 -0.98 -0.01
CA GLU A 48 3.97 -1.42 1.32
C GLU A 48 4.69 -0.69 2.46
N ASN A 49 6.00 -0.52 2.36
CA ASN A 49 6.76 0.25 3.35
C ASN A 49 6.31 1.72 3.36
N GLN A 50 6.05 2.30 2.20
CA GLN A 50 5.47 3.64 2.08
C GLN A 50 4.07 3.70 2.69
N LEU A 51 3.23 2.68 2.50
CA LEU A 51 1.89 2.60 3.08
C LEU A 51 1.97 2.69 4.61
N LEU A 52 2.83 1.88 5.22
CA LEU A 52 3.04 1.91 6.67
C LEU A 52 3.59 3.26 7.13
N TRP A 53 4.56 3.82 6.41
CA TRP A 53 5.14 5.11 6.74
C TRP A 53 4.09 6.23 6.66
N VAL A 54 3.36 6.36 5.55
CA VAL A 54 2.31 7.36 5.38
C VAL A 54 1.19 7.19 6.40
N GLY A 55 0.73 5.95 6.62
CA GLY A 55 -0.28 5.65 7.64
C GLY A 55 0.15 6.04 9.05
N THR A 56 1.44 5.84 9.39
CA THR A 56 1.98 6.33 10.68
C THR A 56 1.97 7.84 10.79
N GLN A 57 2.25 8.57 9.69
CA GLN A 57 2.22 10.03 9.68
C GLN A 57 0.80 10.55 9.92
N TYR A 58 -0.21 9.94 9.29
CA TYR A 58 -1.60 10.32 9.52
C TYR A 58 -2.05 10.03 10.96
N ALA A 59 -1.77 8.84 11.49
CA ALA A 59 -2.12 8.50 12.87
C ALA A 59 -1.43 9.43 13.89
N GLN A 60 -0.16 9.79 13.64
CA GLN A 60 0.57 10.73 14.48
C GLN A 60 0.01 12.15 14.36
N ALA A 61 -0.35 12.60 13.15
CA ALA A 61 -0.97 13.90 12.92
C ALA A 61 -2.31 14.01 13.65
N LEU A 62 -3.16 12.98 13.54
CA LEU A 62 -4.44 12.88 14.26
C LEU A 62 -4.24 12.91 15.78
N ARG A 63 -3.27 12.15 16.31
CA ARG A 63 -2.93 12.17 17.73
C ARG A 63 -2.41 13.53 18.18
N SER A 64 -1.58 14.18 17.36
CA SER A 64 -1.06 15.51 17.64
C SER A 64 -2.18 16.55 17.66
N TYR A 65 -3.14 16.46 16.74
CA TYR A 65 -4.30 17.33 16.64
C TYR A 65 -5.21 17.18 17.87
N TYR A 66 -5.46 15.93 18.27
CA TYR A 66 -6.25 15.64 19.46
C TYR A 66 -5.59 16.24 20.72
N ARG A 67 -4.27 16.11 20.86
CA ARG A 67 -3.51 16.62 22.01
C ARG A 67 -3.27 18.13 22.01
N SER A 68 -3.23 18.77 20.84
CA SER A 68 -2.98 20.21 20.76
C SER A 68 -4.20 21.04 21.17
N SER A 69 -5.42 20.50 21.10
CA SER A 69 -6.67 21.24 21.32
C SER A 69 -6.67 21.98 22.68
N PRO A 70 -6.80 23.32 22.73
CA PRO A 70 -6.79 24.13 23.97
C PRO A 70 -8.01 23.96 24.88
N GLY A 71 -8.92 23.05 24.54
CA GLY A 71 -10.19 22.83 25.21
C GLY A 71 -10.60 21.37 25.14
N VAL A 72 -11.82 21.10 24.66
CA VAL A 72 -12.27 19.71 24.45
C VAL A 72 -11.42 19.07 23.35
N ALA A 73 -10.68 18.02 23.72
CA ALA A 73 -9.87 17.24 22.80
C ALA A 73 -10.78 16.59 21.75
N MET A 74 -10.58 16.97 20.49
CA MET A 74 -11.58 16.74 19.46
C MET A 74 -10.89 16.51 18.12
N TYR A 75 -11.25 15.42 17.44
CA TYR A 75 -10.70 15.07 16.14
C TYR A 75 -11.11 16.05 15.02
N PRO A 76 -10.37 16.08 13.91
CA PRO A 76 -10.70 16.93 12.76
C PRO A 76 -11.95 16.41 12.03
N LYS A 77 -12.65 17.31 11.33
CA LYS A 77 -13.80 16.94 10.48
C LYS A 77 -13.34 16.51 9.09
N GLU A 78 -12.26 17.13 8.62
CA GLU A 78 -11.64 16.88 7.32
C GLU A 78 -10.14 16.65 7.46
N LEU A 79 -9.53 15.92 6.52
CA LEU A 79 -8.08 15.77 6.47
C LEU A 79 -7.36 17.11 6.26
N ALA A 80 -8.02 18.08 5.61
CA ALA A 80 -7.48 19.43 5.41
C ALA A 80 -7.19 20.15 6.73
N ASP A 81 -7.98 19.88 7.79
CA ASP A 81 -7.76 20.46 9.13
C ASP A 81 -6.43 20.00 9.75
N LEU A 82 -5.89 18.85 9.33
CA LEU A 82 -4.56 18.39 9.77
C LEU A 82 -3.42 19.15 9.08
N LEU A 83 -3.68 19.63 7.85
CA LEU A 83 -2.73 20.45 7.12
C LEU A 83 -2.69 21.84 7.73
N GLN A 84 -3.85 22.46 7.94
CA GLN A 84 -3.96 23.83 8.42
C GLN A 84 -5.00 23.93 9.52
N ASP A 85 -4.55 23.92 10.77
CA ASP A 85 -5.42 24.10 11.93
C ASP A 85 -5.62 25.60 12.21
N GLU A 86 -6.77 26.13 11.81
CA GLU A 86 -7.19 27.52 12.02
C GLU A 86 -7.75 27.79 13.43
N ARG A 87 -7.83 26.78 14.30
CA ARG A 87 -8.33 26.96 15.69
C ARG A 87 -7.37 27.78 16.57
N PHE A 88 -6.14 27.99 16.10
CA PHE A 88 -5.12 28.76 16.80
C PHE A 88 -4.91 30.12 16.12
N PRO A 89 -4.52 31.16 16.88
CA PRO A 89 -4.11 32.45 16.32
C PRO A 89 -2.96 32.33 15.30
N SER A 90 -2.16 31.28 15.42
CA SER A 90 -1.15 30.87 14.44
C SER A 90 -1.53 29.53 13.84
N ALA A 91 -1.74 29.46 12.53
CA ALA A 91 -2.10 28.22 11.84
C ALA A 91 -1.08 27.10 12.12
N ARG A 92 -1.50 26.04 12.83
CA ARG A 92 -0.64 24.90 13.14
C ARG A 92 -0.75 23.84 12.05
N HIS A 93 0.39 23.32 11.64
CA HIS A 93 0.48 22.24 10.64
C HIS A 93 0.86 20.95 11.35
N HIS A 94 -0.03 19.95 11.34
CA HIS A 94 0.21 18.63 11.95
C HIS A 94 0.77 17.63 10.93
N ILE A 95 0.57 17.88 9.64
CA ILE A 95 1.15 17.12 8.54
C ILE A 95 1.74 18.07 7.50
N ARG A 96 2.84 17.68 6.86
CA ARG A 96 3.52 18.52 5.85
C ARG A 96 2.75 18.65 4.54
N LYS A 97 2.03 17.59 4.16
CA LYS A 97 1.21 17.49 2.96
C LYS A 97 0.25 16.32 3.09
N LEU A 98 -0.84 16.35 2.34
CA LEU A 98 -1.69 15.18 2.14
C LEU A 98 -0.95 14.22 1.22
N TYR A 99 -0.58 13.06 1.76
CA TYR A 99 0.09 12.01 1.00
C TYR A 99 -0.98 11.14 0.33
N PRO A 100 -0.88 10.90 -1.00
CA PRO A 100 -1.77 9.98 -1.68
C PRO A 100 -1.52 8.54 -1.20
N GLU A 101 -2.50 7.68 -1.43
CA GLU A 101 -2.44 6.26 -1.07
C GLU A 101 -1.47 5.53 -2.03
N PRO A 102 -0.39 4.88 -1.56
CA PRO A 102 0.68 4.37 -2.42
C PRO A 102 0.34 3.10 -3.22
N MET A 103 -0.78 2.42 -2.91
CA MET A 103 -1.19 1.22 -3.65
C MET A 103 -2.14 1.59 -4.78
N THR A 104 -3.17 2.38 -4.49
CA THR A 104 -4.21 2.78 -5.45
C THR A 104 -3.89 4.11 -6.15
N GLY A 105 -3.03 4.96 -5.55
CA GLY A 105 -2.69 6.29 -6.07
C GLY A 105 -3.76 7.37 -5.84
N GLY A 106 -4.82 7.03 -5.10
CA GLY A 106 -5.96 7.91 -4.84
C GLY A 106 -5.97 8.49 -3.42
N GLU A 107 -7.17 8.91 -3.02
CA GLU A 107 -7.45 9.38 -1.66
C GLU A 107 -7.56 8.23 -0.67
N TRP A 108 -7.27 8.52 0.59
CA TRP A 108 -7.43 7.56 1.69
C TRP A 108 -8.89 7.44 2.09
N GLU A 109 -9.31 6.23 2.48
CA GLU A 109 -10.61 6.04 3.10
C GLU A 109 -10.57 6.47 4.56
N LEU A 110 -11.65 7.12 5.00
CA LEU A 110 -11.72 7.82 6.28
C LEU A 110 -12.54 7.01 7.28
N ILE A 111 -11.97 6.74 8.45
CA ILE A 111 -12.70 6.16 9.57
C ILE A 111 -13.30 7.30 10.37
N ARG A 112 -14.62 7.38 10.38
CA ARG A 112 -15.37 8.37 11.14
C ARG A 112 -15.98 7.71 12.37
N GLY A 113 -15.75 8.29 13.54
CA GLY A 113 -16.42 7.86 14.77
C GLY A 113 -17.89 8.30 14.80
N VAL A 114 -18.60 7.94 15.87
CA VAL A 114 -20.02 8.29 16.11
C VAL A 114 -20.27 9.81 16.05
N ASP A 115 -19.27 10.60 16.43
CA ASP A 115 -19.28 12.07 16.38
C ASP A 115 -19.14 12.65 14.95
N GLY A 116 -19.00 11.81 13.92
CA GLY A 116 -18.75 12.21 12.53
C GLY A 116 -17.34 12.71 12.23
N ARG A 117 -16.44 12.63 13.22
CA ARG A 117 -15.04 13.09 13.14
C ARG A 117 -14.11 11.98 12.70
N ILE A 118 -13.04 12.34 12.00
CA ILE A 118 -12.08 11.38 11.45
C ILE A 118 -11.14 10.92 12.57
N SER A 119 -11.23 9.65 12.95
CA SER A 119 -10.40 9.02 13.99
C SER A 119 -9.24 8.20 13.41
N GLY A 120 -9.30 7.88 12.12
CA GLY A 120 -8.26 7.16 11.41
C GLY A 120 -8.45 7.12 9.90
N VAL A 121 -7.51 6.46 9.24
CA VAL A 121 -7.49 6.27 7.78
C VAL A 121 -7.11 4.83 7.43
N TYR A 122 -7.61 4.33 6.30
CA TYR A 122 -7.20 3.04 5.76
C TYR A 122 -7.13 3.06 4.23
N CYS A 123 -6.45 2.07 3.68
CA CYS A 123 -6.26 1.90 2.25
C CYS A 123 -7.41 1.08 1.64
N SER A 124 -7.92 1.47 0.47
CA SER A 124 -9.05 0.77 -0.16
C SER A 124 -8.66 -0.58 -0.80
N SER A 125 -7.36 -0.79 -1.06
CA SER A 125 -6.84 -1.98 -1.73
C SER A 125 -7.12 -3.28 -0.96
N THR A 126 -7.67 -4.26 -1.67
CA THR A 126 -7.96 -5.60 -1.14
C THR A 126 -6.78 -6.58 -1.28
N GLU A 127 -5.64 -6.12 -1.80
CA GLU A 127 -4.47 -6.96 -2.02
C GLU A 127 -3.91 -7.57 -0.73
N LYS A 128 -3.27 -8.74 -0.86
CA LYS A 128 -2.62 -9.43 0.26
C LYS A 128 -1.29 -8.76 0.63
N PRO A 129 -1.08 -8.39 1.91
CA PRO A 129 0.18 -7.84 2.36
C PRO A 129 1.32 -8.85 2.26
N LEU A 130 2.50 -8.36 1.86
CA LEU A 130 3.75 -9.11 1.89
C LEU A 130 4.30 -9.19 3.31
N LYS A 131 4.19 -8.11 4.08
CA LYS A 131 4.57 -8.08 5.48
C LYS A 131 3.43 -8.60 6.35
N GLN A 132 3.67 -9.76 6.96
CA GLN A 132 2.72 -10.37 7.91
C GLN A 132 3.17 -10.24 9.35
N VAL A 133 4.48 -10.08 9.61
CA VAL A 133 5.08 -10.10 10.95
C VAL A 133 6.06 -8.93 11.16
N ASN A 134 6.53 -8.74 12.40
CA ASN A 134 7.47 -7.67 12.78
C ASN A 134 6.95 -6.24 12.52
N PHE A 135 5.70 -6.00 12.93
CA PHE A 135 5.15 -4.65 13.01
C PHE A 135 5.65 -3.95 14.30
N PRO A 136 5.82 -2.62 14.26
CA PRO A 136 6.03 -1.84 15.48
C PRO A 136 4.90 -2.08 16.49
N SER A 137 5.17 -1.92 17.79
CA SER A 137 4.20 -2.20 18.87
C SER A 137 2.86 -1.45 18.72
N GLN A 138 2.88 -0.26 18.15
CA GLN A 138 1.67 0.53 17.85
C GLN A 138 0.77 -0.11 16.78
N TRP A 139 1.29 -1.01 15.95
CA TRP A 139 0.62 -1.69 14.84
C TRP A 139 0.67 -3.22 14.95
N SER A 140 0.79 -3.74 16.18
CA SER A 140 0.79 -5.19 16.44
C SER A 140 -0.40 -5.92 15.85
N ASP A 141 -1.53 -5.22 15.77
CA ASP A 141 -2.83 -5.76 15.38
C ASP A 141 -2.91 -6.05 13.88
N PHE A 142 -1.97 -5.51 13.09
CA PHE A 142 -1.86 -5.80 11.65
C PHE A 142 -1.22 -7.16 11.35
N ASN A 143 -0.69 -7.83 12.37
CA ASN A 143 -0.04 -9.13 12.22
C ASN A 143 -1.06 -10.19 11.78
N GLY A 144 -0.79 -10.83 10.64
CA GLY A 144 -1.65 -11.88 10.08
C GLY A 144 -2.91 -11.39 9.37
N MET A 145 -3.09 -10.09 9.16
CA MET A 145 -4.21 -9.57 8.37
C MET A 145 -4.11 -10.00 6.90
N ALA A 146 -5.27 -10.29 6.29
CA ALA A 146 -5.34 -10.84 4.95
C ALA A 146 -5.29 -9.76 3.85
N SER A 147 -5.56 -8.51 4.20
CA SER A 147 -5.71 -7.41 3.24
C SER A 147 -5.15 -6.08 3.74
N TYR A 148 -4.70 -5.22 2.83
CA TYR A 148 -4.31 -3.83 3.19
C TYR A 148 -5.49 -3.00 3.69
N LYS A 149 -6.72 -3.33 3.31
CA LYS A 149 -7.93 -2.69 3.85
C LYS A 149 -8.11 -2.91 5.35
N ASP A 150 -7.61 -4.03 5.87
CA ASP A 150 -7.70 -4.34 7.29
C ASP A 150 -6.73 -3.49 8.12
N TRP A 151 -5.71 -2.90 7.47
CA TRP A 151 -4.73 -2.03 8.13
C TRP A 151 -5.31 -0.63 8.35
N GLN A 152 -5.95 -0.49 9.50
CA GLN A 152 -6.61 0.74 9.92
C GLN A 152 -5.68 1.58 10.81
N PHE A 153 -5.25 2.72 10.31
CA PHE A 153 -4.34 3.64 11.01
C PHE A 153 -5.14 4.64 11.85
N VAL A 154 -5.37 4.32 13.12
CA VAL A 154 -6.09 5.17 14.08
C VAL A 154 -5.17 5.88 15.08
N ALA A 155 -5.62 7.02 15.61
CA ALA A 155 -4.88 7.79 16.61
C ALA A 155 -4.87 7.14 18.00
N GLU A 156 -6.01 6.60 18.44
CA GLU A 156 -6.18 5.89 19.72
C GLU A 156 -6.91 4.57 19.44
N LYS A 157 -6.46 3.47 20.04
CA LYS A 157 -7.05 2.14 19.82
C LYS A 157 -8.51 2.05 20.29
N ALA A 158 -8.85 2.77 21.37
CA ALA A 158 -10.19 2.77 21.95
C ALA A 158 -11.29 3.16 20.94
N PHE A 159 -10.97 4.03 19.96
CA PHE A 159 -11.96 4.45 18.97
C PHE A 159 -12.25 3.39 17.89
N LEU A 160 -11.34 2.43 17.67
CA LEU A 160 -11.67 1.27 16.81
C LEU A 160 -12.77 0.45 17.48
N ASP A 161 -12.66 0.20 18.78
CA ASP A 161 -13.63 -0.61 19.53
C ASP A 161 -15.01 0.09 19.60
N ASP A 162 -15.04 1.42 19.71
CA ASP A 162 -16.30 2.19 19.73
C ASP A 162 -16.96 2.30 18.34
N THR A 163 -16.18 2.32 17.25
CA THR A 163 -16.71 2.43 15.88
C THR A 163 -17.08 1.06 15.30
N SER A 164 -16.36 0.00 15.70
CA SER A 164 -16.69 -1.38 15.40
C SER A 164 -17.58 -1.95 16.50
N GLY A 165 -18.85 -1.54 16.50
CA GLY A 165 -19.94 -2.14 17.29
C GLY A 165 -20.21 -3.62 16.94
N GLN A 166 -19.18 -4.44 17.01
CA GLN A 166 -19.16 -5.89 16.95
C GLN A 166 -18.59 -6.35 18.28
N PRO A 167 -19.39 -6.94 19.18
CA PRO A 167 -18.85 -7.59 20.35
C PRO A 167 -17.94 -8.70 19.83
N LYS A 168 -16.63 -8.55 20.02
CA LYS A 168 -15.69 -9.66 19.88
C LYS A 168 -16.13 -10.66 20.95
N ALA A 169 -17.00 -11.58 20.55
CA ALA A 169 -17.59 -12.57 21.41
C ALA A 169 -16.45 -13.24 22.16
N GLN A 170 -16.36 -12.91 23.45
CA GLN A 170 -15.65 -13.71 24.42
C GLN A 170 -16.31 -15.07 24.35
N SER A 171 -15.71 -15.98 23.59
CA SER A 171 -15.99 -17.39 23.66
C SER A 171 -15.38 -17.90 24.97
N THR A 172 -15.94 -17.45 26.09
CA THR A 172 -15.83 -18.14 27.36
C THR A 172 -16.99 -19.12 27.36
N ALA A 173 -16.76 -20.31 26.80
CA ALA A 173 -17.73 -21.39 26.85
C ALA A 173 -18.12 -21.64 28.32
N PRO A 174 -19.41 -21.58 28.69
CA PRO A 174 -19.83 -22.08 29.99
C PRO A 174 -19.67 -23.59 29.97
N GLN A 175 -18.72 -24.05 30.79
CA GLN A 175 -18.47 -25.44 31.08
C GLN A 175 -19.78 -26.07 31.57
N ALA A 176 -20.40 -26.89 30.70
CA ALA A 176 -21.64 -27.57 31.00
C ALA A 176 -21.42 -28.53 32.17
N LEU A 177 -22.09 -28.24 33.28
CA LEU A 177 -22.33 -29.17 34.38
C LEU A 177 -23.08 -30.39 33.81
N GLN A 178 -22.45 -31.56 33.83
CA GLN A 178 -23.12 -32.85 33.65
C GLN A 178 -23.51 -33.40 35.04
N PRO A 179 -24.76 -33.83 35.25
CA PRO A 179 -25.11 -34.73 36.34
C PRO A 179 -24.67 -36.18 36.05
#